data_AF-A0AAD4V5C3-F1
#
_entry.id   AF-A0AAD4V5C3-F1
#
_cell.length_a   1.000
_cell.length_b   1.000
_cell.length_c   1.000
_cell.angle_alpha   90.00
_cell.angle_beta   90.00
_cell.angle_gamma   90.00
#
_symmetry.space_group_name_H-M   'P 1'
#
loop_
_entity.id
_entity.type
_entity.pdbx_description
1 polymer ?
#
loop_
_entity_poly.entity_id
_entity_poly.type
_entity_poly.pdbx_seq_one_letter_code
_entity_poly.pdbx_strand_id
1 'polypeptide(L)'
;MDIQKYIKVEKVPGGQLEDSVVRKGVMINKDVIALGKMRRKIFNQRIILLDWPLEYKKGENQTNAELLKEEDWGVLLQLEEEYIERLCVQILKFKPNVVITEKGLSDLACHYFSKAVLSGMRRLRKTHNNRIAKACGAVIVNRPDELQQSDVGTGGGIFEVKKIGDEFFAFIVDCKEPKACTVLLRGPSKDLLKEVERNLQDAMSVARNILKNSKLGPGGGATQLTVSATLKQKSSSVEGIEKWPYEAAAIAFEAIPRTLAQNCGVNVIRTMTALQGKHAEVEK
;
A
#
# COMPACT_ATOMS: atom_id res chain seq x y z
N MET A 1 9.28 5.95 8.04
CA MET A 1 8.11 5.12 7.71
C MET A 1 7.34 5.75 6.57
N ASP A 2 7.21 5.07 5.43
CA ASP A 2 6.44 5.54 4.27
C ASP A 2 4.98 5.09 4.41
N ILE A 3 4.12 5.98 4.94
CA ILE A 3 2.69 5.68 5.18
C ILE A 3 2.00 5.20 3.90
N GLN A 4 2.16 5.94 2.80
CA GLN A 4 1.47 5.69 1.52
C GLN A 4 1.79 4.32 0.91
N LYS A 5 2.99 3.79 1.14
CA LYS A 5 3.39 2.49 0.56
C LYS A 5 2.79 1.34 1.35
N TYR A 6 2.79 1.43 2.68
CA TYR A 6 2.48 0.30 3.55
C TYR A 6 1.07 0.29 4.11
N ILE A 7 0.42 1.45 4.20
CA ILE A 7 -1.00 1.55 4.55
C ILE A 7 -1.78 1.65 3.25
N LYS A 8 -2.50 0.59 2.91
CA LYS A 8 -3.45 0.60 1.79
C LYS A 8 -4.81 1.03 2.32
N VAL A 9 -5.47 1.96 1.65
CA VAL A 9 -6.89 2.24 1.90
C VAL A 9 -7.67 1.56 0.78
N GLU A 10 -8.54 0.61 1.13
CA GLU A 10 -9.42 -0.05 0.17
C GLU A 10 -10.85 0.44 0.38
N LYS A 11 -11.41 1.05 -0.67
CA LYS A 11 -12.77 1.59 -0.66
C LYS A 11 -13.71 0.54 -1.23
N VAL A 12 -14.70 0.12 -0.45
CA VAL A 12 -15.73 -0.81 -0.91
C VAL A 12 -17.09 -0.13 -0.74
N PRO A 13 -17.82 0.14 -1.82
CA PRO A 13 -19.13 0.80 -1.74
C PRO A 13 -20.14 -0.09 -1.00
N GLY A 14 -21.09 0.56 -0.34
CA GLY A 14 -22.11 -0.06 0.49
C GLY A 14 -21.69 -0.19 1.96
N GLY A 15 -22.66 -0.57 2.80
CA GLY A 15 -22.51 -0.58 4.26
C GLY A 15 -22.55 0.84 4.85
N GLN A 16 -22.28 0.92 6.15
CA GLN A 16 -22.18 2.17 6.89
C GLN A 16 -20.72 2.55 7.11
N LEU A 17 -20.48 3.82 7.46
CA LEU A 17 -19.12 4.29 7.78
C LEU A 17 -18.53 3.51 8.97
N GLU A 18 -19.39 3.15 9.93
CA GLU A 18 -19.06 2.38 11.14
C GLU A 18 -18.56 0.95 10.85
N ASP A 19 -18.91 0.40 9.68
CA ASP A 19 -18.41 -0.90 9.23
C ASP A 19 -16.95 -0.84 8.74
N SER A 20 -16.34 0.34 8.72
CA SER A 20 -14.95 0.54 8.31
C SER A 20 -14.00 0.00 9.37
N VAL A 21 -13.11 -0.91 8.98
CA VAL A 21 -12.20 -1.60 9.91
C VAL A 21 -10.76 -1.52 9.43
N VAL A 22 -9.86 -1.25 10.36
CA VAL A 22 -8.42 -1.40 10.14
C VAL A 22 -8.02 -2.86 10.36
N ARG A 23 -7.61 -3.53 9.29
CA ARG A 23 -7.15 -4.93 9.36
C ARG A 23 -5.63 -4.97 9.39
N LYS A 24 -5.09 -5.73 10.36
CA LYS A 24 -3.66 -6.03 10.51
C LYS A 24 -3.22 -7.04 9.45
N GLY A 25 -3.09 -6.57 8.21
CA GLY A 25 -2.65 -7.38 7.08
C GLY A 25 -3.05 -6.77 5.74
N VAL A 26 -3.15 -7.61 4.70
CA VAL A 26 -3.36 -7.15 3.32
C VAL A 26 -4.70 -7.64 2.78
N MET A 27 -5.48 -6.71 2.24
CA MET A 27 -6.72 -6.99 1.51
C MET A 27 -6.51 -6.78 0.00
N ILE A 28 -7.00 -7.75 -0.77
CA ILE A 28 -6.82 -7.83 -2.21
C ILE A 28 -8.19 -8.08 -2.83
N ASN A 29 -8.56 -7.27 -3.82
CA ASN A 29 -9.76 -7.49 -4.62
C ASN A 29 -9.53 -8.58 -5.68
N LYS A 30 -9.51 -9.84 -5.23
CA LYS A 30 -9.43 -11.05 -6.05
C LYS A 30 -9.96 -12.25 -5.30
N ASP A 31 -10.56 -13.18 -6.04
CA ASP A 31 -10.88 -14.54 -5.58
C ASP A 31 -9.72 -15.51 -5.85
N VAL A 32 -9.81 -16.71 -5.27
CA VAL A 32 -9.06 -17.89 -5.68
C VAL A 32 -9.50 -18.36 -7.06
N ILE A 33 -8.58 -18.98 -7.80
CA ILE A 33 -8.76 -19.25 -9.23
C ILE A 33 -9.85 -20.29 -9.51
N ALA A 34 -9.89 -21.37 -8.73
CA ALA A 34 -10.88 -22.43 -8.89
C ALA A 34 -11.98 -22.32 -7.82
N LEU A 35 -13.09 -21.70 -8.24
CA LEU A 35 -14.32 -21.59 -7.43
C LEU A 35 -14.76 -22.98 -6.94
N GLY A 36 -14.91 -23.13 -5.62
CA GLY A 36 -15.42 -24.35 -4.97
C GLY A 36 -14.42 -25.49 -4.77
N LYS A 37 -13.34 -25.58 -5.55
CA LYS A 37 -12.31 -26.64 -5.41
C LYS A 37 -11.17 -26.25 -4.47
N MET A 38 -10.87 -24.96 -4.36
CA MET A 38 -9.80 -24.45 -3.50
C MET A 38 -10.33 -23.98 -2.14
N ARG A 39 -9.51 -24.13 -1.10
CA ARG A 39 -9.88 -23.70 0.27
C ARG A 39 -9.90 -22.19 0.36
N ARG A 40 -11.06 -21.64 0.75
CA ARG A 40 -11.23 -20.20 0.97
C ARG A 40 -10.77 -19.73 2.34
N LYS A 41 -10.57 -20.65 3.29
CA LYS A 41 -10.11 -20.32 4.65
C LYS A 41 -9.00 -21.26 5.07
N ILE A 42 -7.85 -20.70 5.44
CA ILE A 42 -6.66 -21.43 5.83
C ILE A 42 -6.09 -20.74 7.07
N PHE A 43 -5.86 -21.52 8.13
CA PHE A 43 -5.16 -21.07 9.34
C PHE A 43 -3.66 -21.37 9.22
N ASN A 44 -2.81 -20.53 9.80
CA ASN A 44 -1.35 -20.66 9.77
C ASN A 44 -0.81 -20.83 8.33
N GLN A 45 -1.20 -19.92 7.45
CA GLN A 45 -0.88 -20.05 6.04
C GLN A 45 0.61 -19.95 5.76
N ARG A 46 1.08 -20.84 4.89
CA ARG A 46 2.40 -20.76 4.25
C ARG A 46 2.22 -20.19 2.85
N ILE A 47 2.68 -18.96 2.65
CA ILE A 47 2.50 -18.20 1.41
C ILE A 47 3.79 -18.18 0.60
N ILE A 48 3.68 -18.50 -0.69
CA ILE A 48 4.73 -18.30 -1.69
C ILE A 48 4.31 -17.18 -2.65
N LEU A 49 5.24 -16.27 -2.94
CA LEU A 49 5.07 -15.18 -3.90
C LEU A 49 5.97 -15.41 -5.11
N LEU A 50 5.39 -15.45 -6.31
CA LEU A 50 6.09 -15.66 -7.57
C LEU A 50 5.85 -14.51 -8.55
N ASP A 51 6.90 -14.05 -9.23
CA ASP A 51 6.78 -13.18 -10.42
C ASP A 51 6.74 -13.98 -11.74
N TRP A 52 7.03 -15.29 -11.71
CA TRP A 52 6.90 -16.14 -12.90
C TRP A 52 5.45 -16.53 -13.21
N PRO A 53 5.04 -16.57 -14.49
CA PRO A 53 3.78 -17.19 -14.90
C PRO A 53 3.88 -18.71 -14.83
N LEU A 54 2.84 -19.36 -14.28
CA LEU A 54 2.69 -20.82 -14.32
C LEU A 54 1.90 -21.22 -15.57
N GLU A 55 2.46 -20.89 -16.73
CA GLU A 55 1.90 -21.11 -18.06
C GLU A 55 3.04 -21.54 -18.99
N TYR A 56 2.75 -22.40 -19.96
CA TYR A 56 3.74 -22.76 -20.97
C TYR A 56 4.05 -21.55 -21.83
N LYS A 57 5.31 -21.12 -21.81
CA LYS A 57 5.82 -20.08 -22.70
C LYS A 57 6.67 -20.73 -23.77
N LYS A 58 6.36 -20.40 -25.02
CA LYS A 58 7.27 -20.69 -26.13
C LYS A 58 8.60 -20.01 -25.84
N GLY A 59 9.70 -20.75 -26.01
CA GLY A 59 11.04 -20.19 -25.83
C GLY A 59 11.26 -18.96 -26.69
N GLU A 60 12.06 -18.01 -26.21
CA GLU A 60 12.39 -16.78 -26.95
C GLU A 60 13.20 -17.06 -28.21
N ASN A 61 13.93 -18.19 -28.23
CA ASN A 61 14.53 -18.70 -29.44
C ASN A 61 13.42 -19.26 -30.33
N GLN A 62 13.30 -18.76 -31.57
CA GLN A 62 12.37 -19.24 -32.59
C GLN A 62 12.62 -20.73 -32.88
N THR A 63 12.07 -21.62 -32.06
CA THR A 63 11.87 -23.02 -32.43
C THR A 63 10.83 -23.03 -33.53
N ASN A 64 11.31 -23.09 -34.79
CA ASN A 64 10.48 -23.43 -35.93
C ASN A 64 10.05 -24.89 -35.75
N ALA A 65 8.93 -25.09 -35.06
CA ALA A 65 8.27 -26.39 -34.98
C ALA A 65 7.46 -26.56 -36.27
N GLU A 66 8.00 -27.33 -37.22
CA GLU A 66 7.24 -27.78 -38.39
C GLU A 66 6.35 -28.94 -37.96
N LEU A 67 5.06 -28.66 -37.78
CA LEU A 67 4.06 -29.67 -37.43
C LEU A 67 3.55 -30.27 -38.74
N LEU A 68 4.13 -31.39 -39.15
CA LEU A 68 3.82 -32.06 -40.42
C LEU A 68 2.86 -33.25 -40.22
N LYS A 69 2.84 -33.86 -39.03
CA LYS A 69 1.99 -35.01 -38.70
C LYS A 69 1.00 -34.69 -37.59
N GLU A 70 -0.16 -35.36 -37.60
CA GLU A 70 -1.15 -35.26 -36.51
C GLU A 70 -0.58 -35.72 -35.16
N GLU A 71 0.34 -36.69 -35.18
CA GLU A 71 1.02 -37.23 -33.99
C GLU A 71 1.89 -36.18 -33.27
N ASP A 72 2.45 -35.22 -34.01
CA ASP A 72 3.32 -34.17 -33.46
C ASP A 72 2.56 -33.23 -32.51
N TRP A 73 1.25 -33.05 -32.74
CA TRP A 73 0.38 -32.28 -31.85
C TRP A 73 0.21 -32.93 -30.48
N GLY A 74 0.10 -34.26 -30.45
CA GLY A 74 -0.01 -35.03 -29.20
C GLY A 74 1.25 -34.89 -28.34
N VAL A 75 2.42 -34.98 -28.96
CA VAL A 75 3.71 -34.80 -28.27
C VAL A 75 3.85 -33.39 -27.71
N LEU A 76 3.43 -32.36 -28.46
CA LEU A 76 3.50 -30.98 -28.00
C LEU A 76 2.61 -30.72 -26.77
N LEU A 77 1.41 -31.30 -26.74
CA LEU A 77 0.51 -31.22 -25.58
C LEU A 77 1.11 -31.93 -24.36
N GLN A 78 1.71 -33.11 -24.53
CA GLN A 78 2.39 -33.82 -23.45
C GLN A 78 3.56 -33.02 -22.89
N LEU A 79 4.38 -32.40 -23.75
CA LEU A 79 5.48 -31.54 -23.33
C LEU A 79 5.00 -30.32 -22.52
N GLU A 80 3.89 -29.71 -22.92
CA GLU A 80 3.26 -28.62 -22.16
C GLU A 80 2.79 -29.10 -20.79
N GLU A 81 2.10 -30.25 -20.71
CA GLU A 81 1.65 -30.83 -19.45
C GLU A 81 2.81 -31.16 -18.51
N GLU A 82 3.86 -31.82 -19.03
CA GLU A 82 5.06 -32.16 -18.26
C GLU A 82 5.77 -30.91 -17.74
N TYR A 83 5.87 -29.85 -18.56
CA TYR A 83 6.50 -28.61 -18.15
C TYR A 83 5.76 -27.98 -16.95
N ILE A 84 4.44 -27.89 -17.04
CA ILE A 84 3.60 -27.32 -15.97
C ILE A 84 3.65 -28.21 -14.72
N GLU A 85 3.62 -29.53 -14.88
CA GLU A 85 3.72 -30.47 -13.78
C GLU A 85 5.04 -30.32 -13.03
N ARG A 86 6.18 -30.24 -13.74
CA ARG A 86 7.50 -30.05 -13.14
C ARG A 86 7.55 -28.79 -12.26
N LEU A 87 7.03 -27.66 -12.75
CA LEU A 87 6.96 -26.42 -12.00
C LEU A 87 6.07 -26.55 -10.75
N CYS A 88 4.92 -27.20 -10.87
CA CYS A 88 4.01 -27.43 -9.74
C CYS A 88 4.66 -28.32 -8.67
N VAL A 89 5.32 -29.41 -9.09
CA VAL A 89 6.03 -30.33 -8.20
C VAL A 89 7.14 -29.63 -7.43
N GLN A 90 7.89 -28.72 -8.07
CA GLN A 90 8.90 -27.91 -7.38
C GLN A 90 8.28 -27.06 -6.26
N ILE A 91 7.19 -26.36 -6.55
CA ILE A 91 6.49 -25.54 -5.55
C ILE A 91 5.95 -26.41 -4.40
N LEU A 92 5.46 -27.62 -4.72
CA LEU A 92 4.92 -28.56 -3.74
C LEU A 92 5.97 -29.10 -2.76
N LYS A 93 7.25 -29.19 -3.14
CA LYS A 93 8.33 -29.63 -2.23
C LYS A 93 8.40 -28.80 -0.96
N PHE A 94 8.10 -27.51 -1.06
CA PHE A 94 8.14 -26.56 0.06
C PHE A 94 6.88 -26.63 0.94
N LYS A 95 5.89 -27.44 0.56
CA LYS A 95 4.58 -27.60 1.23
C LYS A 95 3.90 -26.26 1.57
N PRO A 96 3.67 -25.39 0.57
CA PRO A 96 2.89 -24.16 0.79
C PRO A 96 1.41 -24.50 1.06
N ASN A 97 0.63 -23.50 1.44
CA ASN A 97 -0.83 -23.58 1.47
C ASN A 97 -1.46 -22.60 0.48
N VAL A 98 -0.78 -21.47 0.24
CA VAL A 98 -1.24 -20.41 -0.66
C VAL A 98 -0.09 -20.05 -1.60
N VAL A 99 -0.38 -20.02 -2.90
CA VAL A 99 0.57 -19.58 -3.93
C VAL A 99 -0.02 -18.38 -4.64
N ILE A 100 0.74 -17.29 -4.70
CA ILE A 100 0.31 -16.05 -5.33
C ILE A 100 1.29 -15.71 -6.44
N THR A 101 0.76 -15.59 -7.67
CA THR A 101 1.55 -15.22 -8.84
C THR A 101 1.22 -13.80 -9.29
N GLU A 102 2.24 -13.02 -9.65
CA GLU A 102 2.09 -11.72 -10.30
C GLU A 102 1.47 -11.86 -11.70
N LYS A 103 1.83 -12.94 -12.41
CA LYS A 103 1.41 -13.20 -13.78
C LYS A 103 0.27 -14.23 -13.83
N GLY A 104 0.06 -14.81 -15.00
CA GLY A 104 -0.95 -15.83 -15.22
C GLY A 104 -0.66 -17.16 -14.53
N LEU A 105 -1.68 -18.01 -14.52
CA LEU A 105 -1.64 -19.37 -14.00
C LEU A 105 -2.62 -20.19 -14.85
N SER A 106 -2.09 -21.21 -15.53
CA SER A 106 -2.81 -22.08 -16.45
C SER A 106 -3.84 -22.95 -15.73
N ASP A 107 -4.91 -23.35 -16.43
CA ASP A 107 -5.94 -24.22 -15.87
C ASP A 107 -5.38 -25.62 -15.50
N LEU A 108 -4.34 -26.09 -16.21
CA LEU A 108 -3.59 -27.30 -15.85
C LEU A 108 -2.90 -27.14 -14.47
N ALA A 109 -2.23 -26.01 -14.25
CA ALA A 109 -1.62 -25.70 -12.95
C ALA A 109 -2.70 -25.58 -11.84
N CYS A 110 -3.89 -25.03 -12.15
CA CYS A 110 -5.01 -24.99 -11.21
C CYS A 110 -5.45 -26.39 -10.78
N HIS A 111 -5.47 -27.35 -11.71
CA HIS A 111 -5.84 -28.72 -11.43
C HIS A 111 -4.82 -29.41 -10.51
N TYR A 112 -3.53 -29.26 -10.77
CA TYR A 112 -2.46 -29.76 -9.89
C TYR A 112 -2.54 -29.15 -8.49
N PHE A 113 -2.74 -27.83 -8.39
CA PHE A 113 -2.91 -27.15 -7.10
C PHE A 113 -4.17 -27.61 -6.37
N SER A 114 -5.27 -27.85 -7.06
CA SER A 114 -6.50 -28.36 -6.47
C SER A 114 -6.31 -29.77 -5.89
N LYS A 115 -5.63 -30.67 -6.64
CA LYS A 115 -5.28 -32.02 -6.16
C LYS A 115 -4.41 -31.99 -4.89
N ALA A 116 -3.47 -31.05 -4.83
CA ALA A 116 -2.60 -30.86 -3.68
C ALA A 116 -3.20 -30.00 -2.56
N VAL A 117 -4.47 -29.60 -2.67
CA VAL A 117 -5.18 -28.78 -1.67
C VAL A 117 -4.50 -27.41 -1.43
N LEU A 118 -3.91 -26.85 -2.49
CA LEU A 118 -3.32 -25.51 -2.52
C LEU A 118 -4.30 -24.47 -3.04
N SER A 119 -4.29 -23.29 -2.42
CA SER A 119 -5.05 -22.15 -2.90
C SER A 119 -4.16 -21.23 -3.75
N GLY A 120 -4.53 -21.08 -5.03
CA GLY A 120 -3.81 -20.25 -5.98
C GLY A 120 -4.50 -18.91 -6.23
N MET A 121 -3.72 -17.83 -6.33
CA MET A 121 -4.16 -16.53 -6.83
C MET A 121 -3.27 -16.09 -7.99
N ARG A 122 -3.87 -15.60 -9.08
CA ARG A 122 -3.14 -15.16 -10.29
C ARG A 122 -3.31 -13.68 -10.59
N ARG A 123 -2.39 -13.13 -11.39
CA ARG A 123 -2.40 -11.77 -11.95
C ARG A 123 -2.33 -10.65 -10.89
N LEU A 124 -1.64 -10.86 -9.77
CA LEU A 124 -1.58 -9.84 -8.72
C LEU A 124 -0.78 -8.61 -9.18
N ARG A 125 -1.11 -7.41 -8.70
CA ARG A 125 -0.26 -6.23 -8.97
C ARG A 125 1.00 -6.31 -8.10
N LYS A 126 2.15 -5.88 -8.64
CA LYS A 126 3.43 -5.81 -7.93
C LYS A 126 3.36 -5.04 -6.60
N THR A 127 2.55 -3.99 -6.54
CA THR A 127 2.33 -3.22 -5.30
C THR A 127 1.65 -4.04 -4.20
N HIS A 128 0.77 -4.99 -4.56
CA HIS A 128 0.18 -5.91 -3.59
C HIS A 128 1.18 -6.97 -3.17
N ASN A 129 1.97 -7.55 -4.09
CA ASN A 129 3.03 -8.51 -3.77
C ASN A 129 4.01 -7.93 -2.74
N ASN A 130 4.47 -6.68 -2.95
CA ASN A 130 5.37 -6.01 -2.01
C ASN A 130 4.75 -5.84 -0.61
N ARG A 131 3.45 -5.56 -0.52
CA ARG A 131 2.75 -5.44 0.77
C ARG A 131 2.59 -6.80 1.44
N ILE A 132 2.26 -7.85 0.69
CA ILE A 132 2.11 -9.21 1.21
C ILE A 132 3.46 -9.74 1.70
N ALA A 133 4.53 -9.52 0.93
CA ALA A 133 5.91 -9.84 1.32
C ALA A 133 6.26 -9.21 2.68
N LYS A 134 5.95 -7.93 2.86
CA LYS A 134 6.20 -7.21 4.13
C LYS A 134 5.27 -7.63 5.27
N ALA A 135 4.03 -8.03 4.98
CA ALA A 135 3.09 -8.46 6.00
C ALA A 135 3.35 -9.90 6.47
N CYS A 136 3.78 -10.80 5.59
CA CYS A 136 3.94 -12.23 5.88
C CYS A 136 5.41 -12.66 6.05
N GLY A 137 6.36 -11.78 5.72
CA GLY A 137 7.78 -12.11 5.67
C GLY A 137 8.18 -12.98 4.47
N ALA A 138 7.33 -13.11 3.45
CA ALA A 138 7.66 -13.84 2.23
C ALA A 138 8.63 -13.03 1.35
N VAL A 139 9.51 -13.72 0.63
CA VAL A 139 10.33 -13.11 -0.42
C VAL A 139 9.64 -13.33 -1.76
N ILE A 140 9.68 -12.31 -2.64
CA ILE A 140 9.16 -12.44 -3.99
C ILE A 140 10.24 -13.13 -4.82
N VAL A 141 9.95 -14.35 -5.25
CA VAL A 141 10.88 -15.16 -6.04
C VAL A 141 10.55 -14.98 -7.52
N ASN A 142 11.57 -14.81 -8.35
CA ASN A 142 11.39 -14.70 -9.79
C ASN A 142 11.03 -16.06 -10.37
N ARG A 143 11.92 -17.06 -10.29
CA ARG A 143 11.71 -18.40 -10.87
C ARG A 143 11.36 -19.47 -9.82
N PRO A 144 10.46 -20.42 -10.11
CA PRO A 144 10.17 -21.52 -9.19
C PRO A 144 11.39 -22.39 -8.83
N ASP A 145 12.37 -22.50 -9.75
CA ASP A 145 13.62 -23.25 -9.53
C ASP A 145 14.52 -22.65 -8.44
N GLU A 146 14.47 -21.33 -8.26
CA GLU A 146 15.31 -20.58 -7.32
C GLU A 146 14.70 -20.53 -5.91
N LEU A 147 13.52 -21.12 -5.73
CA LEU A 147 12.76 -21.01 -4.50
C LEU A 147 13.49 -21.72 -3.36
N GLN A 148 13.63 -21.02 -2.23
CA GLN A 148 14.25 -21.57 -1.02
C GLN A 148 13.24 -21.67 0.12
N GLN A 149 13.54 -22.50 1.12
CA GLN A 149 12.68 -22.65 2.29
C GLN A 149 12.56 -21.34 3.09
N SER A 150 13.57 -20.46 3.02
CA SER A 150 13.57 -19.12 3.62
C SER A 150 12.58 -18.15 2.98
N ASP A 151 12.18 -18.38 1.73
CA ASP A 151 11.33 -17.46 0.98
C ASP A 151 9.85 -17.64 1.33
N VAL A 152 9.50 -18.76 1.96
CA VAL A 152 8.13 -19.11 2.34
C VAL A 152 7.68 -18.24 3.52
N GLY A 153 6.70 -17.37 3.28
CA GLY A 153 6.12 -16.53 4.32
C GLY A 153 5.22 -17.33 5.25
N THR A 154 5.57 -17.35 6.54
CA THR A 154 4.79 -17.97 7.63
C THR A 154 4.20 -16.95 8.60
N GLY A 155 4.40 -15.66 8.32
CA GLY A 155 4.04 -14.57 9.22
C GLY A 155 2.55 -14.22 9.27
N GLY A 156 1.72 -14.81 8.41
CA GLY A 156 0.27 -14.58 8.38
C GLY A 156 -0.52 -15.60 9.21
N GLY A 157 -1.52 -15.13 9.95
CA GLY A 157 -2.35 -15.99 10.81
C GLY A 157 -3.51 -16.65 10.08
N ILE A 158 -4.25 -15.88 9.27
CA ILE A 158 -5.41 -16.39 8.52
C ILE A 158 -5.41 -15.88 7.08
N PHE A 159 -5.57 -16.79 6.12
CA PHE A 159 -5.96 -16.48 4.74
C PHE A 159 -7.45 -16.78 4.58
N GLU A 160 -8.25 -15.78 4.21
CA GLU A 160 -9.69 -15.91 4.05
C GLU A 160 -10.18 -15.17 2.81
N VAL A 161 -11.01 -15.80 1.99
CA VAL A 161 -11.73 -15.13 0.90
C VAL A 161 -13.18 -14.92 1.31
N LYS A 162 -13.58 -13.65 1.37
CA LYS A 162 -14.94 -13.23 1.74
C LYS A 162 -15.55 -12.38 0.64
N LYS A 163 -16.86 -12.57 0.43
CA LYS A 163 -17.64 -11.69 -0.44
C LYS A 163 -18.06 -10.47 0.37
N ILE A 164 -17.78 -9.27 -0.13
CA ILE A 164 -18.25 -8.00 0.45
C ILE A 164 -18.99 -7.25 -0.65
N GLY A 165 -20.30 -7.05 -0.47
CA GLY A 165 -21.16 -6.61 -1.56
C GLY A 165 -21.20 -7.66 -2.66
N ASP A 166 -20.87 -7.26 -3.89
CA ASP A 166 -20.87 -8.15 -5.06
C ASP A 166 -19.49 -8.69 -5.44
N GLU A 167 -18.43 -8.21 -4.80
CA GLU A 167 -17.04 -8.57 -5.12
C GLU A 167 -16.42 -9.51 -4.08
N PHE A 168 -15.49 -10.35 -4.54
CA PHE A 168 -14.71 -11.25 -3.68
C PHE A 168 -13.38 -10.62 -3.32
N PHE A 169 -13.09 -10.62 -2.02
CA PHE A 169 -11.85 -10.10 -1.48
C PHE A 169 -11.09 -11.19 -0.73
N ALA A 170 -9.82 -11.32 -1.05
CA ALA A 170 -8.88 -12.13 -0.31
C ALA A 170 -8.24 -11.30 0.82
N PHE A 171 -8.25 -11.87 2.01
CA PHE A 171 -7.76 -11.29 3.24
C PHE A 171 -6.61 -12.15 3.75
N ILE A 172 -5.47 -11.50 3.97
CA ILE A 172 -4.36 -12.07 4.72
C ILE A 172 -4.28 -11.27 6.02
N VAL A 173 -4.74 -11.86 7.13
CA VAL A 173 -4.99 -11.19 8.41
C VAL A 173 -4.22 -11.88 9.53
N ASP A 174 -4.14 -11.20 10.67
CA ASP A 174 -3.48 -11.65 11.89
C ASP A 174 -1.99 -11.95 11.67
N CYS A 175 -1.34 -11.06 10.91
CA CYS A 175 0.10 -11.11 10.76
C CYS A 175 0.78 -10.77 12.09
N LYS A 176 1.83 -11.51 12.47
CA LYS A 176 2.55 -11.32 13.75
C LYS A 176 3.20 -9.94 13.85
N GLU A 177 3.86 -9.49 12.78
CA GLU A 177 4.47 -8.17 12.67
C GLU A 177 4.08 -7.50 11.34
N PRO A 178 2.86 -6.95 11.22
CA PRO A 178 2.40 -6.36 9.97
C PRO A 178 3.12 -5.05 9.71
N LYS A 179 4.19 -5.10 8.89
CA LYS A 179 4.80 -3.88 8.33
C LYS A 179 3.94 -3.23 7.26
N ALA A 180 2.88 -3.91 6.80
CA ALA A 180 1.86 -3.40 5.91
C ALA A 180 0.47 -3.72 6.46
N CYS A 181 -0.45 -2.76 6.35
CA CYS A 181 -1.84 -2.89 6.80
C CYS A 181 -2.80 -2.37 5.74
N THR A 182 -4.07 -2.79 5.83
CA THR A 182 -5.13 -2.31 4.95
C THR A 182 -6.29 -1.79 5.78
N VAL A 183 -6.68 -0.55 5.49
CA VAL A 183 -7.87 0.09 6.04
C VAL A 183 -9.00 -0.18 5.05
N LEU A 184 -10.01 -0.93 5.49
CA LEU A 184 -11.24 -1.12 4.73
C LEU A 184 -12.17 0.06 5.04
N LEU A 185 -12.48 0.87 4.04
CA LEU A 185 -13.47 1.93 4.12
C LEU A 185 -14.78 1.48 3.47
N ARG A 186 -15.85 1.58 4.24
CA ARG A 186 -17.24 1.28 3.86
C ARG A 186 -18.06 2.56 3.91
N GLY A 187 -19.06 2.67 3.05
CA GLY A 187 -19.84 3.88 2.96
C GLY A 187 -20.84 3.88 1.80
N PRO A 188 -21.86 4.75 1.88
CA PRO A 188 -23.00 4.72 0.96
C PRO A 188 -22.65 5.16 -0.46
N SER A 189 -21.72 6.11 -0.61
CA SER A 189 -21.34 6.68 -1.90
C SER A 189 -19.83 6.62 -2.13
N LYS A 190 -19.45 6.41 -3.41
CA LYS A 190 -18.05 6.43 -3.84
C LYS A 190 -17.39 7.79 -3.63
N ASP A 191 -18.13 8.89 -3.72
CA ASP A 191 -17.57 10.23 -3.58
C ASP A 191 -17.30 10.56 -2.11
N LEU A 192 -18.21 10.19 -1.22
CA LEU A 192 -17.96 10.27 0.23
C LEU A 192 -16.76 9.41 0.64
N LEU A 193 -16.61 8.21 0.08
CA LEU A 193 -15.44 7.36 0.33
C LEU A 193 -14.12 8.00 -0.13
N LYS A 194 -14.11 8.77 -1.23
CA LYS A 194 -12.91 9.51 -1.67
C LYS A 194 -12.58 10.64 -0.71
N GLU A 195 -13.59 11.35 -0.22
CA GLU A 195 -13.41 12.43 0.75
C GLU A 195 -12.86 11.89 2.09
N VAL A 196 -13.43 10.80 2.59
CA VAL A 196 -12.96 10.13 3.80
C VAL A 196 -11.53 9.59 3.62
N GLU A 197 -11.20 8.99 2.48
CA GLU A 197 -9.84 8.55 2.18
C GLU A 197 -8.83 9.70 2.23
N ARG A 198 -9.17 10.85 1.64
CA ARG A 198 -8.32 12.06 1.66
C ARG A 198 -8.13 12.56 3.09
N ASN A 199 -9.21 12.67 3.85
CA ASN A 199 -9.16 13.10 5.26
C ASN A 199 -8.33 12.13 6.12
N LEU A 200 -8.46 10.82 5.89
CA LEU A 200 -7.67 9.80 6.56
C LEU A 200 -6.19 9.94 6.22
N GLN A 201 -5.85 10.21 4.96
CA GLN A 201 -4.47 10.39 4.53
C GLN A 201 -3.81 11.61 5.18
N ASP A 202 -4.54 12.71 5.31
CA ASP A 202 -4.07 13.90 6.01
C ASP A 202 -3.90 13.62 7.50
N ALA A 203 -4.87 12.97 8.14
CA ALA A 203 -4.81 12.57 9.55
C ALA A 203 -3.63 11.64 9.85
N MET A 204 -3.38 10.64 8.99
CA MET A 204 -2.22 9.75 9.13
C MET A 204 -0.89 10.49 8.99
N SER A 205 -0.83 11.49 8.11
CA SER A 205 0.36 12.31 7.92
C SER A 205 0.68 13.15 9.16
N VAL A 206 -0.35 13.72 9.80
CA VAL A 206 -0.22 14.42 11.08
C VAL A 206 0.22 13.47 12.19
N ALA A 207 -0.43 12.30 12.32
CA ALA A 207 -0.07 11.30 13.32
C ALA A 207 1.39 10.83 13.17
N ARG A 208 1.88 10.65 11.94
CA ARG A 208 3.30 10.35 11.68
C ARG A 208 4.23 11.46 12.16
N ASN A 209 3.88 12.72 11.96
CA ASN A 209 4.71 13.83 12.40
C ASN A 209 4.82 13.86 13.92
N ILE A 210 3.71 13.64 14.63
CA ILE A 210 3.66 13.54 16.10
C ILE A 210 4.53 12.38 16.61
N LEU A 211 4.42 11.20 15.97
CA LEU A 211 5.21 10.02 16.34
C LEU A 211 6.71 10.20 16.10
N LYS A 212 7.09 10.99 15.09
CA LYS A 212 8.50 11.32 14.83
C LYS A 212 9.04 12.37 15.79
N ASN A 213 8.30 13.47 15.94
CA ASN A 213 8.67 14.63 16.75
C ASN A 213 7.45 15.06 17.58
N SER A 214 7.55 14.93 18.90
CA SER A 214 6.45 15.23 19.82
C SER A 214 6.27 16.72 20.14
N LYS A 215 7.01 17.61 19.46
CA LYS A 215 6.93 19.06 19.66
C LYS A 215 5.90 19.65 18.71
N LEU A 216 4.93 20.37 19.26
CA LEU A 216 3.85 21.02 18.52
C LEU A 216 3.95 22.54 18.68
N GLY A 217 3.64 23.27 17.61
CA GLY A 217 3.55 24.72 17.61
C GLY A 217 2.12 25.18 17.32
N PRO A 218 1.72 26.38 17.77
CA PRO A 218 0.40 26.93 17.48
C PRO A 218 0.25 27.23 15.98
N GLY A 219 -0.84 26.76 15.39
CA GLY A 219 -1.16 26.95 13.96
C GLY A 219 -1.73 28.33 13.65
N GLY A 220 -2.44 28.44 12.52
CA GLY A 220 -3.21 29.64 12.16
C GLY A 220 -2.38 30.90 11.90
N GLY A 221 -1.07 30.76 11.63
CA GLY A 221 -0.18 31.90 11.41
C GLY A 221 0.54 32.40 12.67
N ALA A 222 0.21 31.88 13.86
CA ALA A 222 0.82 32.35 15.12
C ALA A 222 2.33 32.04 15.20
N THR A 223 2.74 30.84 14.75
CA THR A 223 4.16 30.48 14.68
C THR A 223 4.91 31.39 13.71
N GLN A 224 4.33 31.69 12.55
CA GLN A 224 4.93 32.56 11.55
C GLN A 224 5.10 34.00 12.06
N LEU A 225 4.11 34.53 12.79
CA LEU A 225 4.19 35.85 13.41
C LEU A 225 5.25 35.91 14.50
N THR A 226 5.35 34.87 15.32
CA THR A 226 6.38 34.79 16.36
C THR A 226 7.79 34.78 15.74
N VAL A 227 7.99 33.96 14.69
CA VAL A 227 9.26 33.93 13.94
C VAL A 227 9.57 35.30 13.31
N SER A 228 8.57 35.96 12.73
CA SER A 228 8.72 37.30 12.17
C SER A 228 9.16 38.33 13.22
N ALA A 229 8.52 38.32 14.39
CA ALA A 229 8.87 39.21 15.50
C ALA A 229 10.32 38.98 15.99
N THR A 230 10.70 37.72 16.21
CA THR A 230 12.08 37.37 16.61
C THR A 230 13.12 37.75 15.55
N LEU A 231 12.79 37.60 14.26
CA LEU A 231 13.69 38.02 13.16
C LEU A 231 13.85 39.54 13.11
N LYS A 232 12.80 40.32 13.34
CA LYS A 232 12.86 41.79 13.43
C LYS A 232 13.66 42.27 14.64
N GLN A 233 13.54 41.59 15.76
CA GLN A 233 14.36 41.91 16.94
C GLN A 233 15.83 41.60 16.67
N LYS A 234 16.14 40.44 16.07
CA LYS A 234 17.50 40.09 15.66
C LYS A 234 18.08 41.01 14.60
N SER A 235 17.28 41.49 13.64
CA SER A 235 17.77 42.44 12.63
C SER A 235 18.24 43.76 13.25
N SER A 236 17.72 44.13 14.42
CA SER A 236 18.16 45.31 15.17
C SER A 236 19.51 45.12 15.86
N SER A 237 19.90 43.87 16.13
CA SER A 237 21.21 43.53 16.71
C SER A 237 22.32 43.33 15.67
N VAL A 238 21.96 43.15 14.39
CA VAL A 238 22.90 42.95 13.29
C VAL A 238 23.21 44.29 12.63
N GLU A 239 24.47 44.67 12.62
CA GLU A 239 24.95 45.88 11.94
C GLU A 239 25.40 45.58 10.51
N GLY A 240 25.17 46.52 9.58
CA GLY A 240 25.62 46.42 8.19
C GLY A 240 24.54 45.97 7.19
N ILE A 241 25.00 45.53 6.01
CA ILE A 241 24.14 45.23 4.85
C ILE A 241 23.27 43.98 5.10
N GLU A 242 23.70 43.09 5.97
CA GLU A 242 23.00 41.84 6.28
C GLU A 242 21.64 42.06 6.95
N LYS A 243 21.41 43.22 7.56
CA LYS A 243 20.13 43.59 8.18
C LYS A 243 18.94 43.51 7.22
N TRP A 244 19.11 43.97 5.97
CA TRP A 244 18.02 44.06 5.00
C TRP A 244 17.41 42.70 4.64
N PRO A 245 18.21 41.65 4.36
CA PRO A 245 17.69 40.28 4.23
C PRO A 245 16.85 39.79 5.42
N TYR A 246 17.26 40.08 6.67
CA TYR A 246 16.50 39.65 7.86
C TYR A 246 15.11 40.29 7.92
N GLU A 247 15.02 41.59 7.64
CA GLU A 247 13.74 42.30 7.60
C GLU A 247 12.85 41.80 6.47
N ALA A 248 13.43 41.58 5.28
CA ALA A 248 12.70 41.02 4.14
C ALA A 248 12.16 39.62 4.44
N ALA A 249 12.95 38.76 5.10
CA ALA A 249 12.52 37.44 5.53
C ALA A 249 11.40 37.51 6.57
N ALA A 250 11.50 38.43 7.55
CA ALA A 250 10.45 38.63 8.53
C ALA A 250 9.11 39.04 7.88
N ILE A 251 9.14 39.94 6.90
CA ILE A 251 7.96 40.34 6.13
C ILE A 251 7.40 39.16 5.32
N ALA A 252 8.26 38.31 4.75
CA ALA A 252 7.82 37.13 4.02
C ALA A 252 7.04 36.14 4.89
N PHE A 253 7.44 35.94 6.16
CA PHE A 253 6.69 35.09 7.09
C PHE A 253 5.30 35.65 7.43
N GLU A 254 5.11 36.98 7.39
CA GLU A 254 3.79 37.60 7.60
C GLU A 254 2.83 37.41 6.43
N ALA A 255 3.32 37.00 5.25
CA ALA A 255 2.47 36.77 4.08
C ALA A 255 1.43 35.67 4.35
N ILE A 256 1.80 34.60 5.06
CA ILE A 256 0.90 33.47 5.36
C ILE A 256 -0.31 33.89 6.22
N PRO A 257 -0.14 34.47 7.42
CA PRO A 257 -1.27 34.95 8.22
C PRO A 257 -2.07 36.05 7.50
N ARG A 258 -1.41 36.90 6.69
CA ARG A 258 -2.08 37.91 5.87
C ARG A 258 -3.02 37.29 4.84
N THR A 259 -2.57 36.26 4.12
CA THR A 259 -3.39 35.52 3.17
C THR A 259 -4.55 34.80 3.85
N LEU A 260 -4.32 34.23 5.05
CA LEU A 260 -5.41 33.63 5.85
C LEU A 260 -6.46 34.67 6.23
N ALA A 261 -6.04 35.85 6.72
CA ALA A 261 -6.95 36.94 7.05
C ALA A 261 -7.75 37.43 5.83
N GLN A 262 -7.11 37.51 4.66
CA GLN A 262 -7.76 37.88 3.41
C GLN A 262 -8.81 36.85 2.99
N ASN A 263 -8.48 35.55 3.07
CA ASN A 263 -9.42 34.46 2.76
C ASN A 263 -10.62 34.43 3.71
N CYS A 264 -10.45 34.85 4.97
CA CYS A 264 -11.52 34.97 5.93
C CYS A 264 -12.39 36.25 5.75
N GLY A 265 -11.99 37.19 4.89
CA GLY A 265 -12.73 38.43 4.64
C GLY A 265 -12.67 39.47 5.76
N VAL A 266 -11.78 39.32 6.73
CA VAL A 266 -11.60 40.30 7.81
C VAL A 266 -10.75 41.49 7.35
N ASN A 267 -10.79 42.61 8.08
CA ASN A 267 -9.91 43.75 7.78
C ASN A 267 -8.44 43.36 8.06
N VAL A 268 -7.74 43.01 6.99
CA VAL A 268 -6.38 42.48 7.02
C VAL A 268 -5.42 43.42 7.76
N ILE A 269 -5.50 44.73 7.52
CA ILE A 269 -4.59 45.71 8.12
C ILE A 269 -4.81 45.73 9.64
N ARG A 270 -6.07 45.95 10.08
CA ARG A 270 -6.39 46.06 11.50
C ARG A 270 -6.05 44.77 12.26
N THR A 271 -6.38 43.61 11.70
CA THR A 271 -6.13 42.32 12.35
C THR A 271 -4.65 42.00 12.41
N MET A 272 -3.89 42.26 11.34
CA MET A 272 -2.44 42.03 11.33
C MET A 272 -1.72 42.94 12.32
N THR A 273 -2.04 44.23 12.38
CA THR A 273 -1.44 45.16 13.35
C THR A 273 -1.75 44.75 14.78
N ALA A 274 -2.99 44.34 15.08
CA ALA A 274 -3.36 43.87 16.41
C ALA A 274 -2.62 42.58 16.81
N LEU A 275 -2.45 41.64 15.87
CA LEU A 275 -1.71 40.40 16.12
C LEU A 275 -0.21 40.67 16.31
N GLN A 276 0.39 41.53 15.50
CA GLN A 276 1.78 41.95 15.65
C GLN A 276 2.04 42.61 17.00
N GLY A 277 1.15 43.50 17.44
CA GLY A 277 1.24 44.14 18.76
C GLY A 277 1.28 43.10 19.88
N LYS A 278 0.36 42.13 19.85
CA LYS A 278 0.34 41.04 20.84
C LYS A 278 1.62 40.22 20.82
N HIS A 279 2.13 39.83 19.65
CA HIS A 279 3.35 39.03 19.55
C HIS A 279 4.63 39.78 19.93
N ALA A 280 4.64 41.12 19.85
CA ALA A 280 5.73 41.95 20.35
C ALA A 280 5.71 42.11 21.87
N GLU A 281 4.54 42.01 22.50
CA GLU A 281 4.37 42.11 23.97
C GLU A 281 4.77 40.84 24.74
N VAL A 282 4.83 39.66 24.09
CA VAL A 282 5.14 38.36 24.75
C VAL A 282 6.61 38.24 25.20
N GLU A 283 7.46 39.24 24.99
CA GLU A 283 8.83 39.27 25.51
C GLU A 283 8.96 39.74 26.98
N LYS A 284 8.02 39.39 27.86
CA LYS A 284 8.20 39.50 29.32
C LYS A 284 7.94 38.18 30.02
#